data_AF-A0A5A4M1S9-F1
#
_entry.id   AF-A0A5A4M1S9-F1
#
_cell.length_a   1.000
_cell.length_b   1.000
_cell.length_c   1.000
_cell.angle_alpha   90.00
_cell.angle_beta   90.00
_cell.angle_gamma   90.00
#
_symmetry.space_group_name_H-M   'P 1'
#
loop_
_entity.id
_entity.type
_entity.pdbx_description
1 polymer ?
#
loop_
_entity_poly.entity_id
_entity_poly.type
_entity_poly.pdbx_seq_one_letter_code
_entity_poly.pdbx_strand_id
1 'polypeptide(L)'
;PYEWHTEEFEDGRETQSNESTNEFGIFNSLWFSLGAFMRQGCDISPRSLSGRIVGGVWWFFTLIIISSYTANLAAFLTVERMVSPIESAEDLSKQTEIAYGTLDSGSTKEFFRRSKIAVFDKMWTYMKSAEPSVFVRTTAEGVARVRKSKGKYAYLLESTMNEYIEQRKPCDTMKVGGNLDSKGYGIATPKGSSLGTPVNLAVLKLSEQGVLDKLKNKWWYDKGECGAKDSGSKEKTSALSLSNVAGVFYILVGGLGLAMLVALIEFCYKSRAEAKRMKVAKNAQNINPTSSQNS
;
A
#
# COMPACT_ATOMS: atom_id res chain seq x y z
N PRO A 1 19.51 -32.72 34.79
CA PRO A 1 18.51 -33.08 33.76
C PRO A 1 17.20 -32.26 33.80
N TYR A 2 17.13 -31.29 34.71
CA TYR A 2 15.96 -30.47 34.96
C TYR A 2 16.41 -29.00 35.12
N GLU A 3 15.48 -28.05 34.97
CA GLU A 3 15.75 -26.60 35.01
C GLU A 3 16.09 -26.06 36.41
N TRP A 4 15.99 -26.89 37.45
CA TRP A 4 16.23 -26.52 38.83
C TRP A 4 17.68 -26.77 39.25
N HIS A 5 18.34 -25.72 39.76
CA HIS A 5 19.58 -25.79 40.53
C HIS A 5 19.30 -25.44 42.00
N THR A 6 19.99 -26.14 42.89
CA THR A 6 20.23 -25.72 44.28
C THR A 6 21.62 -25.10 44.32
N GLU A 7 21.74 -23.83 44.70
CA GLU A 7 23.04 -23.22 44.99
C GLU A 7 23.60 -23.86 46.27
N GLU A 8 24.66 -24.66 46.15
CA GLU A 8 25.48 -25.03 47.31
C GLU A 8 26.43 -23.86 47.61
N PHE A 9 26.20 -23.18 48.74
CA PHE A 9 27.17 -22.25 49.30
C PHE A 9 28.32 -23.04 49.96
N GLU A 10 29.58 -22.69 49.65
CA GLU A 10 30.75 -23.07 50.44
C GLU A 10 30.71 -22.41 51.83
N ASP A 11 29.85 -22.89 52.72
CA ASP A 11 30.13 -22.97 54.16
C ASP A 11 29.03 -23.84 54.81
N GLY A 12 29.43 -24.85 55.59
CA GLY A 12 28.57 -25.94 56.06
C GLY A 12 27.47 -25.55 57.06
N ARG A 13 26.46 -24.81 56.60
CA ARG A 13 25.17 -24.62 57.30
C ARG A 13 24.02 -24.83 56.33
N GLU A 14 23.46 -26.03 56.36
CA GLU A 14 22.22 -26.37 55.68
C GLU A 14 21.07 -25.49 56.21
N THR A 15 20.74 -24.43 55.48
CA THR A 15 19.44 -23.79 55.55
C THR A 15 18.76 -24.11 54.23
N GLN A 16 17.81 -25.05 54.22
CA GLN A 16 17.02 -25.38 53.03
C GLN A 16 16.18 -24.15 52.62
N SER A 17 16.68 -23.35 51.68
CA SER A 17 15.84 -22.48 50.87
C SER A 17 15.25 -23.33 49.74
N ASN A 18 13.96 -23.70 49.87
CA ASN A 18 13.21 -24.51 48.88
C ASN A 18 12.93 -23.79 47.54
N GLU A 19 13.57 -22.67 47.25
CA GLU A 19 13.42 -21.97 45.97
C GLU A 19 14.58 -22.33 45.04
N SER A 20 14.32 -23.31 44.18
CA SER A 20 15.20 -23.66 43.07
C SER A 20 15.24 -22.51 42.06
N THR A 21 16.44 -22.03 41.75
CA THR A 21 16.66 -20.90 40.83
C THR A 21 16.46 -21.35 39.39
N ASN A 22 15.26 -21.19 38.84
CA ASN A 22 15.02 -21.30 37.40
C ASN A 22 15.27 -19.92 36.77
N GLU A 23 16.22 -19.83 35.83
CA GLU A 23 16.50 -18.60 35.08
C GLU A 23 15.31 -18.17 34.18
N PHE A 24 14.36 -19.08 33.92
CA PHE A 24 13.13 -18.81 33.16
C PHE A 24 11.99 -18.23 34.02
N GLY A 25 12.12 -16.96 34.40
CA GLY A 25 10.97 -16.14 34.85
C GLY A 25 10.03 -15.77 33.69
N ILE A 26 8.85 -15.20 33.97
CA ILE A 26 7.85 -14.80 32.95
C ILE A 26 8.45 -13.83 31.91
N PHE A 27 9.21 -12.82 32.36
CA PHE A 27 9.86 -11.86 31.47
C PHE A 27 11.03 -12.47 30.70
N ASN A 28 11.80 -13.37 31.31
CA ASN A 28 12.92 -14.06 30.65
C ASN A 28 12.43 -15.04 29.59
N SER A 29 11.30 -15.72 29.84
CA SER A 29 10.63 -16.58 28.85
C SER A 29 10.06 -15.77 27.68
N LEU A 30 9.49 -14.59 27.94
CA LEU A 30 9.01 -13.69 26.89
C LEU A 30 10.18 -13.14 26.06
N TRP A 31 11.27 -12.75 26.71
CA TRP A 31 12.50 -12.31 26.05
C TRP A 31 13.12 -13.42 25.20
N PHE A 32 13.17 -14.65 25.72
CA PHE A 32 13.61 -15.84 24.97
C PHE A 32 12.76 -16.08 23.72
N SER A 33 11.43 -15.99 23.84
CA SER A 33 10.52 -16.17 22.70
C SER A 33 10.70 -15.09 21.63
N LEU A 34 10.95 -13.83 22.04
CA LEU A 34 11.20 -12.69 21.16
C LEU A 34 12.56 -12.81 20.45
N GLY A 35 13.63 -13.18 21.17
CA GLY A 35 14.95 -13.37 20.59
C GLY A 35 15.01 -14.55 19.61
N ALA A 36 14.28 -15.63 19.90
CA ALA A 36 14.08 -16.74 18.97
C ALA A 36 13.33 -16.29 17.70
N PHE A 37 12.30 -15.45 17.83
CA PHE A 37 11.57 -14.88 16.69
C PHE A 37 12.44 -13.94 15.84
N MET A 38 13.30 -13.13 16.45
CA MET A 38 14.18 -12.20 15.72
C MET A 38 15.44 -12.85 15.12
N ARG A 39 15.60 -14.18 15.22
CA ARG A 39 16.79 -14.94 14.78
C ARG A 39 18.12 -14.49 15.42
N GLN A 40 18.08 -13.74 16.51
CA GLN A 40 19.28 -13.18 17.17
C GLN A 40 19.91 -14.16 18.17
N GLY A 41 19.18 -15.22 18.55
CA GLY A 41 19.59 -16.13 19.62
C GLY A 41 19.43 -15.47 20.99
N CYS A 42 19.43 -16.28 22.05
CA CYS A 42 19.47 -15.81 23.44
C CYS A 42 20.57 -16.56 24.18
N ASP A 43 21.19 -15.91 25.16
CA ASP A 43 22.24 -16.52 25.99
C ASP A 43 21.68 -17.64 26.89
N ILE A 44 20.38 -17.60 27.17
CA ILE A 44 19.68 -18.55 28.03
C ILE A 44 19.02 -19.61 27.13
N SER A 45 19.36 -20.88 27.32
CA SER A 45 18.79 -22.00 26.56
C SER A 45 18.09 -23.02 27.47
N PRO A 46 16.91 -23.54 27.08
CA PRO A 46 16.21 -24.54 27.88
C PRO A 46 17.05 -25.83 27.98
N ARG A 47 17.33 -26.24 29.22
CA ARG A 47 18.10 -27.46 29.52
C ARG A 47 17.21 -28.71 29.61
N SER A 48 15.94 -28.54 29.94
CA SER A 48 14.96 -29.63 30.03
C SER A 48 14.60 -30.19 28.64
N LEU A 49 14.32 -31.50 28.55
CA LEU A 49 13.90 -32.13 27.29
C LEU A 49 12.56 -31.56 26.79
N SER A 50 11.62 -31.30 27.70
CA SER A 50 10.32 -30.68 27.41
C SER A 50 10.48 -29.25 26.87
N GLY A 51 11.31 -28.42 27.51
CA GLY A 51 11.59 -27.05 27.06
C GLY A 51 12.27 -26.99 25.69
N ARG A 52 13.15 -27.95 25.39
CA ARG A 52 13.78 -28.09 24.06
C ARG A 52 12.78 -28.46 22.97
N ILE A 53 11.80 -29.32 23.25
CA ILE A 53 10.75 -29.66 22.28
C ILE A 53 9.90 -28.42 21.98
N VAL A 54 9.47 -27.68 23.01
CA VAL A 54 8.72 -26.43 22.83
C VAL A 54 9.53 -25.40 22.04
N GLY A 55 10.80 -25.19 22.40
CA GLY A 55 11.70 -24.29 21.69
C GLY A 55 11.94 -24.72 20.24
N GLY A 56 12.04 -26.03 19.96
CA GLY A 56 12.20 -26.58 18.61
C GLY A 56 10.97 -26.36 17.73
N VAL A 57 9.77 -26.62 18.27
CA VAL A 57 8.50 -26.35 17.56
C VAL A 57 8.33 -24.86 17.31
N TRP A 58 8.62 -24.02 18.31
CA TRP A 58 8.59 -22.56 18.17
C TRP A 58 9.57 -22.08 17.10
N TRP A 59 10.80 -22.60 17.12
CA TRP A 59 11.81 -22.25 16.13
C TRP A 59 11.37 -22.61 14.71
N PHE A 60 10.84 -23.83 14.50
CA PHE A 60 10.30 -24.23 13.20
C PHE A 60 9.14 -23.34 12.76
N PHE A 61 8.22 -22.99 13.66
CA PHE A 61 7.13 -22.07 13.40
C PHE A 61 7.65 -20.69 12.94
N THR A 62 8.57 -20.08 13.69
CA THR A 62 9.13 -18.76 13.34
C THR A 62 9.90 -18.79 12.02
N LEU A 63 10.61 -19.89 11.72
CA LEU A 63 11.30 -20.07 10.44
C LEU A 63 10.31 -19.99 9.27
N ILE A 64 9.20 -20.72 9.34
CA ILE A 64 8.16 -20.71 8.29
C ILE A 64 7.53 -19.32 8.13
N ILE A 65 7.18 -18.65 9.23
CA ILE A 65 6.57 -17.32 9.20
C ILE A 65 7.50 -16.29 8.54
N ILE A 66 8.75 -16.20 8.98
CA ILE A 66 9.71 -15.23 8.42
C ILE A 66 9.98 -15.55 6.96
N SER A 67 10.12 -16.83 6.60
CA SER A 67 10.39 -17.24 5.22
C SER A 67 9.22 -16.87 4.30
N SER A 68 7.97 -17.12 4.73
CA SER A 68 6.77 -16.72 3.99
C SER A 68 6.65 -15.21 3.87
N TYR A 69 6.95 -14.45 4.94
CA TYR A 69 6.98 -12.99 4.89
C TYR A 69 8.01 -12.47 3.89
N THR A 70 9.25 -13.00 3.92
CA THR A 70 10.30 -12.61 2.96
C THR A 70 9.94 -12.99 1.52
N ALA A 71 9.30 -14.14 1.30
CA ALA A 71 8.86 -14.55 -0.03
C ALA A 71 7.74 -13.65 -0.57
N ASN A 72 6.73 -13.35 0.25
CA ASN A 72 5.64 -12.46 -0.14
C ASN A 72 6.13 -11.04 -0.37
N LEU A 73 7.02 -10.53 0.50
CA LEU A 73 7.63 -9.21 0.33
C LEU A 73 8.42 -9.14 -0.98
N ALA A 74 9.23 -10.15 -1.29
CA ALA A 74 9.96 -10.22 -2.57
C ALA A 74 9.01 -10.22 -3.77
N ALA A 75 7.92 -10.99 -3.72
CA ALA A 75 6.90 -11.01 -4.77
C ALA A 75 6.18 -9.66 -4.94
N PHE A 76 5.90 -8.96 -3.85
CA PHE A 76 5.33 -7.61 -3.92
C PHE A 76 6.31 -6.58 -4.51
N LEU A 77 7.61 -6.74 -4.25
CA LEU A 77 8.64 -5.86 -4.81
C LEU A 77 8.90 -6.12 -6.30
N THR A 78 8.64 -7.32 -6.81
CA THR A 78 8.80 -7.61 -8.25
C THR A 78 7.57 -7.26 -9.07
N VAL A 79 6.37 -7.25 -8.46
CA VAL A 79 5.12 -6.96 -9.16
C VAL A 79 4.59 -5.58 -8.78
N GLU A 80 5.07 -4.54 -9.47
CA GLU A 80 4.37 -3.26 -9.50
C GLU A 80 3.09 -3.42 -10.34
N ARG A 81 1.97 -3.78 -9.70
CA ARG A 81 0.67 -3.73 -10.36
C ARG A 81 0.29 -2.27 -10.55
N MET A 82 0.08 -1.85 -11.80
CA MET A 82 -0.61 -0.60 -12.07
C MET A 82 -2.05 -0.75 -11.58
N VAL A 83 -2.35 -0.19 -10.40
CA VAL A 83 -3.72 -0.13 -9.89
C VAL A 83 -4.38 1.09 -10.52
N SER A 84 -5.35 0.88 -11.41
CA SER A 84 -6.22 1.97 -11.86
C SER A 84 -7.25 2.24 -10.76
N PRO A 85 -7.34 3.46 -10.20
CA PRO A 85 -8.34 3.79 -9.19
C PRO A 85 -9.77 3.80 -9.75
N ILE A 86 -9.94 3.76 -11.07
CA ILE A 86 -11.23 3.78 -11.76
C ILE A 86 -11.30 2.60 -12.73
N GLU A 87 -12.33 1.76 -12.58
CA GLU A 87 -12.60 0.65 -13.49
C GLU A 87 -13.83 0.92 -14.36
N SER A 88 -14.78 1.71 -13.86
CA SER A 88 -16.04 1.99 -14.54
C SER A 88 -16.48 3.46 -14.43
N ALA A 89 -17.42 3.86 -15.30
CA ALA A 89 -18.08 5.16 -15.18
C ALA A 89 -18.97 5.26 -13.92
N GLU A 90 -19.38 4.13 -13.36
CA GLU A 90 -20.12 4.12 -12.08
C GLU A 90 -19.21 4.57 -10.93
N ASP A 91 -17.96 4.12 -10.91
CA ASP A 91 -16.98 4.52 -9.89
C ASP A 91 -16.75 6.03 -9.93
N LEU A 92 -16.64 6.61 -11.13
CA LEU A 92 -16.57 8.06 -11.31
C LEU A 92 -17.75 8.80 -10.69
N SER A 93 -18.96 8.22 -10.75
CA SER A 93 -20.17 8.80 -10.19
C SER A 93 -20.27 8.68 -8.66
N LYS A 94 -19.53 7.75 -8.05
CA LYS A 94 -19.52 7.49 -6.60
C LYS A 94 -18.55 8.41 -5.86
N GLN A 95 -17.48 8.83 -6.52
CA GLN A 95 -16.41 9.65 -5.95
C GLN A 95 -16.44 11.10 -6.47
N THR A 96 -15.72 11.99 -5.77
CA THR A 96 -15.63 13.42 -6.12
C THR A 96 -14.18 13.95 -6.20
N GLU A 97 -13.19 13.09 -5.94
CA GLU A 97 -11.76 13.45 -5.93
C GLU A 97 -11.18 13.65 -7.34
N ILE A 98 -11.64 12.83 -8.28
CA ILE A 98 -11.28 12.86 -9.69
C ILE A 98 -12.42 13.55 -10.44
N ALA A 99 -12.16 14.76 -10.91
CA ALA A 99 -13.11 15.48 -11.73
C ALA A 99 -13.27 14.81 -13.10
N TYR A 100 -14.41 14.97 -13.75
CA TYR A 100 -14.60 14.43 -15.09
C TYR A 100 -15.47 15.33 -15.95
N GLY A 101 -15.20 15.32 -17.26
CA GLY A 101 -15.86 16.20 -18.20
C GLY A 101 -15.84 15.69 -19.63
N THR A 102 -16.56 16.40 -20.49
CA THR A 102 -16.74 16.11 -21.92
C THR A 102 -16.42 17.36 -22.77
N LEU A 103 -16.43 17.21 -24.08
CA LEU A 103 -16.37 18.34 -25.01
C LEU A 103 -17.61 19.24 -24.85
N ASP A 104 -17.41 20.56 -24.78
CA ASP A 104 -18.46 21.55 -24.51
C ASP A 104 -19.57 21.60 -25.58
N SER A 105 -19.23 21.22 -26.81
CA SER A 105 -20.13 21.24 -27.98
C SER A 105 -20.10 19.92 -28.75
N GLY A 106 -20.52 18.82 -28.11
CA GLY A 106 -20.50 17.49 -28.72
C GLY A 106 -21.69 16.59 -28.40
N SER A 107 -21.84 15.51 -29.18
CA SER A 107 -22.85 14.47 -28.98
C SER A 107 -22.74 13.80 -27.62
N THR A 108 -21.54 13.70 -27.05
CA THR A 108 -21.28 13.14 -25.72
C THR A 108 -21.89 14.00 -24.61
N LYS A 109 -21.77 15.33 -24.70
CA LYS A 109 -22.41 16.23 -23.72
C LYS A 109 -23.94 16.12 -23.77
N GLU A 110 -24.50 16.09 -24.98
CA GLU A 110 -25.93 15.96 -25.17
C GLU A 110 -26.45 14.57 -24.74
N PHE A 111 -25.64 13.51 -24.89
CA PHE A 111 -25.95 12.18 -24.37
C PHE A 111 -26.18 12.22 -22.86
N PHE A 112 -25.26 12.81 -22.09
CA PHE A 112 -25.44 12.93 -20.64
C PHE A 112 -26.61 13.83 -20.26
N ARG A 113 -26.84 14.92 -21.00
CA ARG A 113 -27.98 15.81 -20.78
C ARG A 113 -29.34 15.14 -20.97
N ARG A 114 -29.47 14.21 -21.93
CA ARG A 114 -30.73 13.52 -22.25
C ARG A 114 -30.87 12.15 -21.62
N SER A 115 -29.80 11.62 -21.03
CA SER A 115 -29.81 10.27 -20.48
C SER A 115 -30.81 10.15 -19.34
N LYS A 116 -31.55 9.04 -19.31
CA LYS A 116 -32.50 8.71 -18.24
C LYS A 116 -31.95 7.66 -17.27
N ILE A 117 -30.73 7.19 -17.49
CA ILE A 117 -30.08 6.20 -16.63
C ILE A 117 -29.54 6.93 -15.40
N ALA A 118 -29.92 6.46 -14.20
CA ALA A 118 -29.62 7.13 -12.94
C ALA A 118 -28.13 7.47 -12.74
N VAL A 119 -27.22 6.57 -13.14
CA VAL A 119 -25.77 6.79 -13.06
C VAL A 119 -25.35 7.99 -13.93
N PHE A 120 -25.83 8.04 -15.18
CA PHE A 120 -25.48 9.10 -16.12
C PHE A 120 -26.14 10.44 -15.81
N ASP A 121 -27.35 10.41 -15.24
CA ASP A 121 -28.04 11.62 -14.76
C ASP A 121 -27.32 12.24 -13.56
N LYS A 122 -26.82 11.41 -12.64
CA LYS A 122 -25.95 11.85 -11.54
C LYS A 122 -24.66 12.48 -12.06
N MET A 123 -24.01 11.85 -13.04
CA MET A 123 -22.82 12.39 -13.70
C MET A 123 -23.10 13.72 -14.40
N TRP A 124 -24.25 13.86 -15.07
CA TRP A 124 -24.66 15.11 -15.70
C TRP A 124 -24.90 16.22 -14.67
N THR A 125 -25.57 15.92 -13.57
CA THR A 125 -25.82 16.86 -12.47
C THR A 125 -24.51 17.39 -11.89
N TYR A 126 -23.51 16.52 -11.70
CA TYR A 126 -22.16 16.92 -11.33
C TYR A 126 -21.52 17.82 -12.41
N MET A 127 -21.48 17.39 -13.67
CA MET A 127 -20.85 18.17 -14.75
C MET A 127 -21.49 19.55 -14.95
N LYS A 128 -22.80 19.67 -14.73
CA LYS A 128 -23.54 20.94 -14.82
C LYS A 128 -23.25 21.89 -13.67
N SER A 129 -22.99 21.37 -12.46
CA SER A 129 -22.75 22.16 -11.24
C SER A 129 -21.27 22.32 -10.89
N ALA A 130 -20.36 21.71 -11.66
CA ALA A 130 -18.94 21.75 -11.37
C ALA A 130 -18.32 23.12 -11.63
N GLU A 131 -17.65 23.66 -10.61
CA GLU A 131 -16.86 24.89 -10.65
C GLU A 131 -15.41 24.57 -10.23
N PRO A 132 -14.38 24.85 -11.07
CA PRO A 132 -14.45 25.45 -12.41
C PRO A 132 -14.99 24.48 -13.47
N SER A 133 -15.38 25.01 -14.63
CA SER A 133 -15.96 24.21 -15.73
C SER A 133 -15.12 22.97 -16.05
N VAL A 134 -15.78 21.81 -16.03
CA VAL A 134 -15.19 20.53 -16.44
C VAL A 134 -15.26 20.33 -17.96
N PHE A 135 -16.01 21.16 -18.68
CA PHE A 135 -16.08 21.08 -20.13
C PHE A 135 -14.84 21.69 -20.78
N VAL A 136 -14.42 21.12 -21.90
CA VAL A 136 -13.30 21.59 -22.73
C VAL A 136 -13.77 21.95 -24.12
N ARG A 137 -13.09 22.86 -24.81
CA ARG A 137 -13.52 23.35 -26.12
C ARG A 137 -13.03 22.48 -27.27
N THR A 138 -11.89 21.80 -27.09
CA THR A 138 -11.30 20.92 -28.10
C THR A 138 -10.88 19.58 -27.51
N THR A 139 -10.82 18.54 -28.34
CA THR A 139 -10.35 17.21 -27.90
C THR A 139 -8.90 17.25 -27.40
N ALA A 140 -8.04 18.02 -28.07
CA ALA A 140 -6.63 18.16 -27.68
C ALA A 140 -6.48 18.83 -26.29
N GLU A 141 -7.32 19.82 -25.99
CA GLU A 141 -7.40 20.45 -24.67
C GLU A 141 -7.81 19.44 -23.59
N GLY A 142 -8.83 18.61 -23.86
CA GLY A 142 -9.25 17.54 -22.96
C GLY A 142 -8.14 16.54 -22.64
N VAL A 143 -7.42 16.07 -23.66
CA VAL A 143 -6.28 15.17 -23.50
C VAL A 143 -5.16 15.84 -22.71
N ALA A 144 -4.79 17.08 -23.05
CA ALA A 144 -3.76 17.82 -22.34
C ALA A 144 -4.13 18.10 -20.87
N ARG A 145 -5.42 18.33 -20.58
CA ARG A 145 -5.93 18.52 -19.22
C ARG A 145 -5.76 17.25 -18.39
N VAL A 146 -6.08 16.07 -18.93
CA VAL A 146 -5.84 14.78 -18.24
C VAL A 146 -4.36 14.62 -17.91
N ARG A 147 -3.48 14.81 -18.90
CA ARG A 147 -2.02 14.68 -18.74
C ARG A 147 -1.46 15.60 -17.64
N LYS A 148 -1.94 16.84 -17.56
CA LYS A 148 -1.50 17.82 -16.57
C LYS A 148 -2.09 17.60 -15.17
N SER A 149 -3.23 16.92 -15.07
CA SER A 149 -3.98 16.78 -13.81
C SER A 149 -3.50 15.64 -12.91
N LYS A 150 -2.44 14.90 -13.30
CA LYS A 150 -1.84 13.82 -12.49
C LYS A 150 -2.88 12.82 -11.94
N GLY A 151 -3.83 12.40 -12.77
CA GLY A 151 -4.88 11.46 -12.40
C GLY A 151 -6.07 12.06 -11.63
N LYS A 152 -6.16 13.39 -11.47
CA LYS A 152 -7.30 14.08 -10.83
C LYS A 152 -8.37 14.58 -11.82
N TYR A 153 -8.22 14.28 -13.10
CA TYR A 153 -9.22 14.59 -14.12
C TYR A 153 -9.35 13.45 -15.13
N ALA A 154 -10.58 12.99 -15.36
CA ALA A 154 -10.92 12.00 -16.39
C ALA A 154 -11.67 12.68 -17.54
N TYR A 155 -11.34 12.30 -18.78
CA TYR A 155 -11.95 12.88 -19.96
C TYR A 155 -12.77 11.84 -20.72
N LEU A 156 -14.05 12.15 -20.93
CA LEU A 156 -15.00 11.28 -21.59
C LEU A 156 -15.07 11.66 -23.07
N LEU A 157 -14.59 10.76 -23.93
CA LEU A 157 -14.56 10.91 -25.39
C LEU A 157 -14.90 9.60 -26.09
N GLU A 158 -15.08 9.65 -27.42
CA GLU A 158 -15.42 8.47 -28.22
C GLU A 158 -14.32 7.41 -28.19
N SER A 159 -14.69 6.13 -28.17
CA SER A 159 -13.75 5.02 -27.98
C SER A 159 -12.66 4.95 -29.07
N THR A 160 -13.01 5.30 -30.31
CA THR A 160 -12.11 5.34 -31.47
C THR A 160 -10.95 6.31 -31.26
N MET A 161 -11.25 7.51 -30.77
CA MET A 161 -10.25 8.53 -30.48
C MET A 161 -9.48 8.21 -29.20
N ASN A 162 -10.10 7.53 -28.23
CA ASN A 162 -9.43 7.09 -27.02
C ASN A 162 -8.34 6.06 -27.34
N GLU A 163 -8.71 4.99 -28.07
CA GLU A 163 -7.78 3.95 -28.54
C GLU A 163 -6.66 4.54 -29.41
N TYR A 164 -6.96 5.60 -30.19
CA TYR A 164 -5.96 6.28 -30.99
C TYR A 164 -4.95 7.08 -30.15
N ILE A 165 -5.41 7.84 -29.15
CA ILE A 165 -4.55 8.67 -28.30
C ILE A 165 -3.67 7.82 -27.38
N GLU A 166 -4.19 6.69 -26.90
CA GLU A 166 -3.42 5.68 -26.16
C GLU A 166 -2.20 5.17 -26.96
N GLN A 167 -2.34 5.07 -28.28
CA GLN A 167 -1.27 4.64 -29.17
C GLN A 167 -0.26 5.75 -29.54
N ARG A 168 -0.37 6.96 -28.96
CA ARG A 168 0.50 8.11 -29.27
C ARG A 168 1.43 8.46 -28.12
N LYS A 169 2.65 8.90 -28.45
CA LYS A 169 3.61 9.36 -27.43
C LYS A 169 3.02 10.51 -26.61
N PRO A 170 3.32 10.58 -25.30
CA PRO A 170 4.24 9.73 -24.53
C PRO A 170 3.60 8.50 -23.87
N CYS A 171 2.49 7.95 -24.40
CA CYS A 171 1.84 6.73 -23.89
C CYS A 171 1.33 6.88 -22.44
N ASP A 172 0.83 8.07 -22.11
CA ASP A 172 0.44 8.52 -20.76
C ASP A 172 -1.08 8.53 -20.55
N THR A 173 -1.83 7.94 -21.46
CA THR A 173 -3.29 7.82 -21.41
C THR A 173 -3.68 6.36 -21.60
N MET A 174 -4.75 5.93 -20.94
CA MET A 174 -5.27 4.58 -21.08
C MET A 174 -6.80 4.60 -21.13
N LYS A 175 -7.39 3.69 -21.90
CA LYS A 175 -8.83 3.42 -21.85
C LYS A 175 -9.15 2.58 -20.61
N VAL A 176 -10.14 3.02 -19.83
CA VAL A 176 -10.66 2.28 -18.67
C VAL A 176 -12.13 1.90 -18.89
N GLY A 177 -12.49 0.69 -18.49
CA GLY A 177 -13.85 0.18 -18.60
C GLY A 177 -14.35 -0.07 -20.03
N GLY A 178 -15.63 -0.42 -20.12
CA GLY A 178 -16.36 -0.60 -21.37
C GLY A 178 -16.87 0.71 -21.98
N ASN A 179 -17.39 0.63 -23.20
CA ASN A 179 -18.08 1.77 -23.82
C ASN A 179 -19.41 2.06 -23.10
N LEU A 180 -19.80 3.33 -23.00
CA LEU A 180 -21.04 3.76 -22.33
C LEU A 180 -22.28 3.58 -23.19
N ASP A 181 -22.09 3.57 -24.51
CA ASP A 181 -23.12 3.38 -25.51
C ASP A 181 -22.55 2.67 -26.75
N SER A 182 -23.47 2.27 -27.63
CA SER A 182 -23.16 1.64 -28.92
C SER A 182 -23.44 2.63 -30.04
N LYS A 183 -22.39 3.32 -30.50
CA LYS A 183 -22.43 4.28 -31.62
C LYS A 183 -21.55 3.80 -32.77
N GLY A 184 -21.85 4.29 -33.98
CA GLY A 184 -21.07 4.01 -35.18
C GLY A 184 -21.00 5.23 -36.10
N TYR A 185 -19.87 5.37 -36.81
CA TYR A 185 -19.75 6.35 -37.88
C TYR A 185 -20.36 5.82 -39.17
N GLY A 186 -20.95 6.72 -39.97
CA GLY A 186 -21.52 6.42 -41.27
C GLY A 186 -21.21 7.53 -42.27
N ILE A 187 -21.29 7.19 -43.56
CA ILE A 187 -21.12 8.16 -44.64
C ILE A 187 -22.44 8.90 -44.82
N ALA A 188 -22.42 10.22 -44.61
CA ALA A 188 -23.60 11.06 -44.81
C ALA A 188 -23.72 11.49 -46.29
N THR A 189 -24.92 11.37 -46.85
CA THR A 189 -25.26 11.92 -48.17
C THR A 189 -26.48 12.85 -48.03
N PRO A 190 -26.62 13.87 -48.89
CA PRO A 190 -27.83 14.70 -48.90
C PRO A 190 -29.09 13.85 -49.07
N LYS A 191 -30.16 14.22 -48.36
CA LYS A 191 -31.43 13.51 -48.43
C LYS A 191 -31.95 13.48 -49.88
N GLY A 192 -32.19 12.29 -50.41
CA GLY A 192 -32.64 12.09 -51.81
C GLY A 192 -31.51 12.04 -52.84
N SER A 193 -30.24 12.00 -52.43
CA SER A 193 -29.11 11.83 -53.35
C SER A 193 -29.10 10.44 -54.00
N SER A 194 -28.82 10.40 -55.31
CA SER A 194 -28.62 9.15 -56.06
C SER A 194 -27.40 8.34 -55.61
N LEU A 195 -26.49 8.97 -54.86
CA LEU A 195 -25.29 8.32 -54.29
C LEU A 195 -25.60 7.45 -53.06
N GLY A 196 -26.78 7.58 -52.45
CA GLY A 196 -27.12 6.87 -51.21
C GLY A 196 -27.01 5.34 -51.36
N THR A 197 -27.72 4.77 -52.34
CA THR A 197 -27.73 3.31 -52.56
C THR A 197 -26.37 2.75 -52.99
N PRO A 198 -25.67 3.33 -53.99
CA PRO A 198 -24.36 2.83 -54.40
C PRO A 198 -23.31 2.86 -53.28
N VAL A 199 -23.26 3.94 -52.49
CA VAL A 199 -22.31 4.07 -51.37
C VAL A 199 -22.61 3.04 -50.29
N ASN A 200 -23.88 2.85 -49.93
CA ASN A 200 -24.26 1.89 -48.89
C ASN A 200 -23.86 0.45 -49.26
N LEU A 201 -24.09 0.03 -50.51
CA LEU A 201 -23.67 -1.30 -51.00
C LEU A 201 -22.15 -1.45 -51.02
N ALA A 202 -21.41 -0.39 -51.37
CA ALA A 202 -19.95 -0.41 -51.37
C ALA A 202 -19.38 -0.58 -49.95
N VAL A 203 -19.96 0.08 -48.95
CA VAL A 203 -19.54 -0.05 -47.54
C VAL A 203 -19.74 -1.49 -47.04
N LEU A 204 -20.88 -2.11 -47.35
CA LEU A 204 -21.14 -3.52 -46.99
C LEU A 204 -20.10 -4.45 -47.60
N LYS A 205 -19.80 -4.29 -48.89
CA LYS A 205 -18.78 -5.08 -49.58
C LYS A 205 -17.39 -4.96 -48.92
N LEU A 206 -16.98 -3.74 -48.53
CA LEU A 206 -15.71 -3.51 -47.85
C LEU A 206 -15.68 -4.12 -46.43
N SER A 207 -16.83 -4.14 -45.75
CA SER A 207 -16.99 -4.77 -44.44
C SER A 207 -16.89 -6.29 -44.53
N GLU A 208 -17.63 -6.93 -45.44
CA GLU A 208 -17.61 -8.38 -45.65
C GLU A 208 -16.24 -8.90 -46.08
N GLN A 209 -15.50 -8.11 -46.85
CA GLN A 209 -14.13 -8.44 -47.26
C GLN A 209 -13.08 -8.21 -46.17
N GLY A 210 -13.46 -7.68 -44.99
CA GLY A 210 -12.53 -7.36 -43.90
C GLY A 210 -11.57 -6.21 -44.21
N VAL A 211 -11.84 -5.42 -45.25
CA VAL A 211 -10.98 -4.29 -45.65
C VAL A 211 -11.03 -3.18 -44.59
N LEU A 212 -12.19 -2.96 -43.99
CA LEU A 212 -12.36 -1.98 -42.92
C LEU A 212 -11.52 -2.33 -41.68
N ASP A 213 -11.51 -3.60 -41.27
CA ASP A 213 -10.69 -4.07 -40.15
C ASP A 213 -9.19 -3.96 -40.45
N LYS A 214 -8.79 -4.31 -41.66
CA LYS A 214 -7.41 -4.12 -42.12
C LYS A 214 -6.99 -2.65 -42.10
N LEU A 215 -7.88 -1.74 -42.49
CA LEU A 215 -7.62 -0.29 -42.42
C LEU A 215 -7.57 0.19 -40.96
N LYS A 216 -8.46 -0.27 -40.09
CA LYS A 216 -8.41 0.06 -38.66
C LYS A 216 -7.07 -0.35 -38.07
N ASN A 217 -6.63 -1.59 -38.27
CA ASN A 217 -5.35 -2.07 -37.74
C ASN A 217 -4.16 -1.25 -38.28
N LYS A 218 -4.17 -0.95 -39.58
CA LYS A 218 -3.14 -0.14 -40.23
C LYS A 218 -2.98 1.26 -39.64
N TRP A 219 -4.09 1.92 -39.29
CA TRP A 219 -4.07 3.32 -38.85
C TRP A 219 -4.04 3.50 -37.34
N TRP A 220 -4.46 2.51 -36.55
CA TRP A 220 -4.42 2.56 -35.09
C TRP A 220 -3.22 1.83 -34.49
N TYR A 221 -2.94 0.60 -34.92
CA TYR A 221 -1.97 -0.28 -34.25
C TYR A 221 -0.65 -0.38 -35.00
N ASP A 222 -0.66 -0.60 -36.32
CA ASP A 222 0.57 -0.75 -37.10
C ASP A 222 1.39 0.56 -37.15
N LYS A 223 0.69 1.70 -37.07
CA LYS A 223 1.27 3.04 -36.96
C LYS A 223 1.27 3.58 -35.52
N GLY A 224 0.91 2.74 -34.55
CA GLY A 224 0.97 3.07 -33.14
C GLY A 224 2.41 3.31 -32.73
N GLU A 225 2.64 4.38 -31.98
CA GLU A 225 3.95 4.73 -31.44
C GLU A 225 4.17 4.15 -30.04
N CYS A 226 3.09 3.65 -29.42
CA CYS A 226 3.04 3.12 -28.07
C CYS A 226 2.74 1.63 -28.11
N GLY A 227 3.78 0.82 -28.27
CA GLY A 227 3.69 -0.64 -28.19
C GLY A 227 4.40 -1.18 -26.95
N ALA A 228 3.98 -2.37 -26.51
CA ALA A 228 4.69 -3.15 -25.50
C ALA A 228 6.17 -3.47 -25.87
N LYS A 229 6.58 -3.23 -27.12
CA LYS A 229 7.96 -3.38 -27.58
C LYS A 229 8.93 -2.32 -27.03
N ASP A 230 8.48 -1.09 -26.81
CA ASP A 230 9.36 0.01 -26.38
C ASP A 230 9.39 0.23 -24.86
N SER A 231 8.39 -0.28 -24.13
CA SER A 231 8.34 -0.23 -22.65
C SER A 231 8.51 -1.59 -21.96
N GLY A 232 8.33 -2.70 -22.66
CA GLY A 232 8.37 -4.06 -22.08
C GLY A 232 9.74 -4.75 -22.08
N SER A 233 10.81 -4.09 -22.54
CA SER A 233 12.15 -4.71 -22.67
C SER A 233 13.27 -3.97 -21.92
N LYS A 234 12.93 -2.91 -21.18
CA LYS A 234 13.83 -2.35 -20.18
C LYS A 234 13.13 -2.45 -18.84
N GLU A 235 13.23 -3.63 -18.23
CA GLU A 235 13.16 -3.76 -16.77
C GLU A 235 14.14 -2.74 -16.18
N LYS A 236 13.63 -1.53 -15.94
CA LYS A 236 14.22 -0.67 -14.92
C LYS A 236 13.87 -1.41 -13.65
N THR A 237 14.84 -2.15 -13.12
CA THR A 237 14.76 -2.68 -11.76
C THR A 237 14.28 -1.53 -10.87
N SER A 238 13.06 -1.64 -10.37
CA SER A 238 12.50 -0.63 -9.47
C SER A 238 13.40 -0.57 -8.25
N ALA A 239 14.25 0.45 -8.20
CA ALA A 239 15.11 0.66 -7.06
C ALA A 239 14.22 0.90 -5.85
N LEU A 240 14.49 0.19 -4.76
CA LEU A 240 13.75 0.34 -3.52
C LEU A 240 13.86 1.79 -3.05
N SER A 241 12.76 2.54 -3.11
CA SER A 241 12.76 3.93 -2.65
C SER A 241 12.81 3.97 -1.11
N LEU A 242 13.51 4.96 -0.55
CA LEU A 242 13.54 5.21 0.90
C LEU A 242 12.13 5.37 1.48
N SER A 243 11.16 5.84 0.67
CA SER A 243 9.75 5.93 1.07
C SER A 243 9.16 4.61 1.54
N ASN A 244 9.59 3.48 0.96
CA ASN A 244 9.07 2.15 1.30
C ASN A 244 9.62 1.65 2.65
N VAL A 245 10.79 2.15 3.07
CA VAL A 245 11.49 1.73 4.30
C VAL A 245 11.39 2.79 5.42
N ALA A 246 10.91 4.00 5.11
CA ALA A 246 10.81 5.11 6.07
C ALA A 246 10.05 4.74 7.36
N GLY A 247 9.01 3.90 7.26
CA GLY A 247 8.26 3.42 8.42
C GLY A 247 9.12 2.66 9.44
N VAL A 248 10.12 1.89 8.99
CA VAL A 248 11.05 1.16 9.87
C VAL A 248 11.90 2.14 10.69
N PHE A 249 12.34 3.24 10.07
CA PHE A 249 13.11 4.27 10.77
C PHE A 249 12.27 5.00 11.83
N TYR A 250 11.00 5.29 11.57
CA TYR A 250 10.13 5.93 12.57
C TYR A 250 9.90 5.03 13.79
N ILE A 251 9.71 3.73 13.59
CA ILE A 251 9.56 2.77 14.70
C ILE A 251 10.87 2.69 15.50
N LEU A 252 12.03 2.67 14.85
CA LEU A 252 13.33 2.65 15.52
C LEU A 252 13.54 3.88 16.41
N VAL A 253 13.35 5.08 15.87
CA VAL A 253 13.51 6.34 16.63
C VAL A 253 12.49 6.42 17.78
N GLY A 254 11.24 6.05 17.52
CA GLY A 254 10.20 6.00 18.54
C GLY A 254 10.53 5.02 19.67
N GLY A 255 11.06 3.83 19.33
CA GLY A 255 11.51 2.82 20.29
C GLY A 255 12.66 3.30 21.16
N LEU A 256 13.67 3.95 20.57
CA LEU A 256 14.78 4.55 21.32
C LEU A 256 14.31 5.64 22.28
N GLY A 257 13.40 6.51 21.83
CA GLY A 257 12.80 7.56 22.67
C GLY A 257 12.03 6.98 23.85
N LEU A 258 11.21 5.94 23.62
CA LEU A 258 10.46 5.26 24.68
C LEU A 258 11.40 4.56 25.67
N ALA A 259 12.42 3.86 25.19
CA ALA A 259 13.41 3.20 26.04
C ALA A 259 14.15 4.21 26.93
N MET A 260 14.54 5.35 26.37
CA MET A 260 15.18 6.44 27.14
C MET A 260 14.23 7.00 28.21
N LEU A 261 12.94 7.19 27.88
CA LEU A 261 11.94 7.66 28.83
C LEU A 261 11.75 6.67 29.99
N VAL A 262 11.62 5.38 29.69
CA VAL A 262 11.49 4.33 30.71
C VAL A 262 12.72 4.32 31.63
N ALA A 263 13.93 4.38 31.06
CA ALA A 263 15.16 4.42 31.83
C ALA A 263 15.24 5.65 32.77
N LEU A 264 14.82 6.83 32.30
CA LEU A 264 14.76 8.04 33.13
C LEU A 264 13.75 7.92 34.27
N ILE A 265 12.58 7.34 33.99
CA ILE A 265 11.55 7.10 34.98
C ILE A 265 12.03 6.12 36.04
N GLU A 266 12.61 4.98 35.65
CA GLU A 266 13.18 4.00 36.58
C GLU A 266 14.30 4.59 37.43
N PHE A 267 15.19 5.38 36.83
CA PHE A 267 16.25 6.08 37.53
C PHE A 267 15.69 7.04 38.58
N CYS A 268 14.66 7.81 38.23
CA CYS A 268 13.99 8.72 39.16
C CYS A 268 13.30 7.96 40.31
N TYR A 269 12.64 6.83 40.02
CA TYR A 269 12.00 6.00 41.04
C TYR A 269 13.01 5.37 41.99
N LYS A 270 14.08 4.74 41.46
CA LYS A 270 15.14 4.14 42.28
C LYS A 270 15.88 5.18 43.12
N SER A 271 16.27 6.31 42.53
CA SER A 271 16.92 7.41 43.24
C SER A 271 16.04 7.96 44.38
N ARG A 272 14.73 8.11 44.17
CA ARG A 272 13.80 8.52 45.23
C ARG A 272 13.63 7.45 46.30
N ALA A 273 13.58 6.18 45.94
CA ALA A 273 13.48 5.07 46.88
C ALA A 273 14.73 4.96 47.77
N GLU A 274 15.92 5.09 47.19
CA GLU A 274 17.19 5.09 47.90
C GLU A 274 17.35 6.33 48.79
N ALA A 275 16.97 7.51 48.31
CA ALA A 275 16.96 8.72 49.13
C ALA A 275 16.01 8.61 50.34
N LYS A 276 14.87 7.92 50.20
CA LYS A 276 13.98 7.60 51.32
C LYS A 276 14.62 6.59 52.28
N ARG A 277 15.23 5.52 51.78
CA ARG A 277 15.96 4.53 52.60
C ARG A 277 17.10 5.17 53.40
N MET A 278 17.90 6.04 52.78
CA MET A 278 18.98 6.76 53.47
C MET A 278 18.47 7.72 54.54
N LYS A 279 17.33 8.42 54.31
CA LYS A 279 16.70 9.28 55.33
C LYS A 279 16.17 8.47 56.53
N VAL A 280 15.60 7.29 56.29
CA VAL A 280 15.14 6.39 57.36
C VAL A 280 16.32 5.83 58.16
N ALA A 281 17.41 5.42 57.50
CA ALA A 281 18.63 4.95 58.16
C ALA A 281 19.30 6.06 59.01
N LYS A 282 19.35 7.29 58.50
CA LYS A 282 19.92 8.44 59.22
C LYS A 282 19.06 8.87 60.42
N ASN A 283 17.73 8.78 60.31
CA ASN A 283 16.83 9.01 61.43
C ASN A 283 16.92 7.91 62.50
N ALA A 284 17.13 6.64 62.11
CA ALA A 284 17.38 5.55 63.05
C ALA A 284 18.69 5.72 63.84
N GLN A 285 19.75 6.26 63.21
CA GLN A 285 21.00 6.62 63.90
C GLN A 285 20.84 7.82 64.85
N ASN A 286 20.01 8.81 64.51
CA ASN A 286 19.75 9.96 65.39
C ASN A 286 18.85 9.64 66.60
N ILE A 287 18.13 8.52 66.61
CA ILE A 287 17.30 8.07 67.74
C ILE A 287 18.13 7.30 68.80
N ASN A 288 19.35 6.85 68.46
CA ASN A 288 20.29 6.24 69.42
C ASN A 288 21.53 7.13 69.66
N PRO A 289 21.41 8.28 70.35
CA PRO A 289 22.58 9.03 70.79
C PRO A 289 23.02 8.57 72.20
N THR A 290 23.24 7.27 72.47
CA THR A 290 23.93 6.84 73.71
C THR A 290 24.45 5.41 73.61
N SER A 291 25.73 5.27 73.24
CA SER A 291 26.64 4.27 73.86
C SER A 291 28.11 4.59 73.55
N SER A 292 28.52 5.85 73.74
CA SER A 292 29.93 6.23 73.68
C SER A 292 30.28 7.28 74.74
N GLN A 293 29.85 7.02 75.98
CA GLN A 293 30.52 7.51 77.19
C GLN A 293 30.31 6.48 78.30
N ASN A 294 31.34 5.70 78.60
CA ASN A 294 31.91 5.52 79.94
C ASN A 294 32.97 4.42 79.93
N SER A 295 34.17 4.82 80.38
CA SER A 295 35.26 4.08 81.03
C SER A 295 35.61 2.66 80.58
#